data_AF-A0A6V8KSG9-F1
#
_entry.id   AF-A0A6V8KSG9-F1
#
_cell.length_a   1.000
_cell.length_b   1.000
_cell.length_c   1.000
_cell.angle_alpha   90.00
_cell.angle_beta   90.00
_cell.angle_gamma   90.00
#
_symmetry.space_group_name_H-M   'P 1'
#
loop_
_entity.id
_entity.type
_entity.pdbx_description
1 polymer ?
#
loop_
_entity_poly.entity_id
_entity_poly.type
_entity_poly.pdbx_seq_one_letter_code
_entity_poly.pdbx_strand_id
1 'polypeptide(L)'
;MVVRGVSDVWIKLARCCTPVPGDAVFGFVTRSGGISVHRDDCANAEDLQAQPDRIVEVTWKPTSASTFLVAIQVEALDRHKLLADVTRVLSDERVNILSATVTTTRDRVAVSRFSFEMADPKHLGHLLAAVRKVDGVFDAYRVTSGA
;
A
#
# COMPACT_ATOMS: atom_id res chain seq x y z
N MET A 1 -3.22 -6.66 -14.93
CA MET A 1 -2.37 -7.81 -14.54
C MET A 1 -2.41 -8.85 -15.67
N VAL A 2 -1.38 -9.69 -15.79
CA VAL A 2 -1.37 -10.88 -16.66
C VAL A 2 -1.08 -12.11 -15.80
N VAL A 3 -1.82 -13.18 -16.03
CA VAL A 3 -1.53 -14.51 -15.47
C VAL A 3 -0.88 -15.32 -16.58
N ARG A 4 0.24 -16.00 -16.31
CA ARG A 4 0.86 -16.85 -17.33
C ARG A 4 -0.08 -18.00 -17.69
N GLY A 5 -0.40 -18.13 -18.98
CA GLY A 5 -1.12 -19.28 -19.53
C GLY A 5 -2.66 -19.23 -19.49
N VAL A 6 -3.29 -18.15 -19.01
CA VAL A 6 -4.76 -18.05 -19.00
C VAL A 6 -5.25 -16.66 -19.39
N SER A 7 -6.14 -16.59 -20.39
CA SER A 7 -6.94 -15.41 -20.75
C SER A 7 -8.35 -15.51 -20.11
N ASP A 8 -8.93 -14.38 -19.68
CA ASP A 8 -10.30 -14.28 -19.13
C ASP A 8 -10.57 -14.86 -17.72
N VAL A 9 -9.57 -14.85 -16.83
CA VAL A 9 -9.80 -15.17 -15.40
C VAL A 9 -10.05 -13.89 -14.61
N TRP A 10 -11.04 -13.92 -13.71
CA TRP A 10 -11.29 -12.83 -12.76
C TRP A 10 -10.12 -12.69 -11.77
N ILE A 11 -9.41 -11.56 -11.83
CA ILE A 11 -8.27 -11.25 -10.96
C ILE A 11 -8.65 -10.12 -10.01
N LYS A 12 -8.34 -10.28 -8.72
CA LYS A 12 -8.51 -9.24 -7.70
C LYS A 12 -7.25 -9.09 -6.85
N LEU A 13 -6.96 -7.86 -6.41
CA LEU A 13 -5.91 -7.58 -5.44
C LEU A 13 -6.40 -7.95 -4.03
N ALA A 14 -5.55 -8.59 -3.23
CA ALA A 14 -5.90 -8.96 -1.87
C ALA A 14 -5.97 -7.74 -0.95
N ARG A 15 -7.03 -7.65 -0.14
CA ARG A 15 -7.18 -6.59 0.87
C ARG A 15 -6.25 -6.79 2.08
N CYS A 16 -5.78 -8.02 2.30
CA CYS A 16 -4.95 -8.35 3.46
C CYS A 16 -3.52 -7.82 3.35
N CYS A 17 -3.02 -7.48 2.17
CA CYS A 17 -1.68 -6.88 1.97
C CYS A 17 -1.66 -5.73 0.93
N THR A 18 -2.81 -5.46 0.28
CA THR A 18 -3.01 -4.36 -0.68
C THR A 18 -1.84 -4.18 -1.66
N PRO A 19 -1.54 -5.20 -2.49
CA PRO A 19 -0.41 -5.15 -3.41
C PRO A 19 -0.57 -4.01 -4.42
N VAL A 20 0.54 -3.35 -4.75
CA VAL A 20 0.60 -2.30 -5.77
C VAL A 20 1.71 -2.60 -6.78
N PRO A 21 1.66 -2.04 -8.00
CA PRO A 21 2.71 -2.23 -8.98
C PRO A 21 4.11 -1.97 -8.41
N GLY A 22 5.02 -2.92 -8.63
CA GLY A 22 6.38 -2.91 -8.07
C GLY A 22 6.57 -3.87 -6.89
N ASP A 23 5.50 -4.27 -6.21
CA ASP A 23 5.57 -5.33 -5.21
C ASP A 23 5.88 -6.68 -5.87
N ALA A 24 6.71 -7.49 -5.22
CA ALA A 24 6.85 -8.91 -5.50
C ALA A 24 5.54 -9.63 -5.09
N VAL A 25 4.92 -10.33 -6.03
CA VAL A 25 3.56 -10.84 -5.88
C VAL A 25 3.40 -12.24 -6.47
N PHE A 26 2.46 -13.00 -5.88
CA PHE A 26 1.97 -14.27 -6.39
C PHE A 26 0.44 -14.28 -6.50
N GLY A 27 -0.10 -15.07 -7.41
CA GLY A 27 -1.53 -15.30 -7.53
C GLY A 27 -1.95 -16.57 -6.80
N PHE A 28 -3.14 -16.55 -6.21
CA PHE A 28 -3.76 -17.69 -5.54
C PHE A 28 -5.17 -17.93 -6.07
N VAL A 29 -5.43 -19.14 -6.58
CA VAL A 29 -6.75 -19.55 -7.07
C VAL A 29 -7.68 -19.73 -5.88
N THR A 30 -8.68 -18.85 -5.74
CA THR A 30 -9.72 -18.89 -4.70
C THR A 30 -10.70 -20.04 -4.92
N ARG A 31 -11.45 -20.43 -3.87
CA ARG A 31 -12.47 -21.48 -3.97
C ARG A 31 -13.58 -21.16 -4.97
N SER A 32 -13.83 -19.88 -5.23
CA SER A 32 -14.81 -19.41 -6.21
C SER A 32 -14.28 -19.36 -7.65
N GLY A 33 -13.07 -19.87 -7.92
CA GLY A 33 -12.49 -19.95 -9.26
C GLY A 33 -11.80 -18.67 -9.77
N GLY A 34 -11.77 -17.60 -8.98
CA GLY A 34 -11.03 -16.37 -9.31
C GLY A 34 -9.61 -16.35 -8.71
N ILE A 35 -8.73 -15.48 -9.20
CA ILE A 35 -7.36 -15.31 -8.69
C ILE A 35 -7.30 -14.13 -7.72
N SER A 36 -6.83 -14.37 -6.51
CA SER A 36 -6.46 -13.32 -5.53
C SER A 36 -4.96 -13.09 -5.61
N VAL A 37 -4.51 -11.85 -5.78
CA VAL A 37 -3.08 -11.52 -5.84
C VAL A 37 -2.59 -11.02 -4.50
N HIS A 38 -1.51 -11.61 -4.00
CA HIS A 38 -0.89 -11.34 -2.71
C HIS A 38 0.57 -10.92 -2.90
N ARG A 39 1.12 -10.17 -1.94
CA ARG A 39 2.56 -9.93 -1.83
C ARG A 39 3.25 -11.18 -1.30
N ASP A 40 4.50 -11.39 -1.68
CA ASP A 40 5.30 -12.55 -1.24
C ASP A 40 5.54 -12.56 0.28
N ASP A 41 5.57 -11.38 0.91
CA ASP A 41 5.72 -11.17 2.36
C ASP A 41 4.38 -10.92 3.07
N CYS A 42 3.26 -11.29 2.44
CA CYS A 42 1.94 -11.20 3.09
C CYS A 42 1.91 -12.09 4.35
N ALA A 43 1.26 -11.64 5.42
CA ALA A 43 1.06 -12.46 6.63
C ALA A 43 0.36 -13.80 6.38
N ASN A 44 -0.38 -13.92 5.27
CA ASN A 44 -1.05 -15.16 4.86
C ASN A 44 -0.25 -15.94 3.80
N ALA A 45 0.96 -15.48 3.41
CA ALA A 45 1.69 -16.05 2.30
C ALA A 45 2.05 -17.52 2.54
N GLU A 46 2.51 -17.85 3.74
CA GLU A 46 2.90 -19.21 4.13
C GLU A 46 1.74 -20.21 3.97
N ASP A 47 0.58 -19.90 4.57
CA ASP A 47 -0.63 -20.74 4.49
C ASP A 47 -1.14 -20.93 3.04
N LEU A 48 -0.99 -19.90 2.20
CA LEU A 48 -1.41 -19.95 0.81
C LEU A 48 -0.43 -20.76 -0.03
N GLN A 49 0.88 -20.57 0.17
CA GLN A 49 1.95 -21.27 -0.54
C GLN A 49 2.03 -22.75 -0.15
N ALA A 50 1.51 -23.14 1.02
CA ALA A 50 1.31 -24.54 1.41
C ALA A 50 0.32 -25.31 0.50
N GLN A 51 -0.38 -24.62 -0.41
CA GLN A 51 -1.28 -25.21 -1.42
C GLN A 51 -0.75 -24.95 -2.84
N PRO A 52 0.34 -25.62 -3.26
CA PRO A 52 1.06 -25.29 -4.50
C PRO A 52 0.21 -25.41 -5.76
N ASP A 53 -0.74 -26.36 -5.78
CA ASP A 53 -1.66 -26.57 -6.92
C ASP A 53 -2.58 -25.36 -7.18
N ARG A 54 -2.65 -24.41 -6.24
CA ARG A 54 -3.46 -23.20 -6.32
C ARG A 54 -2.63 -21.94 -6.52
N ILE A 55 -1.30 -22.05 -6.62
CA ILE A 55 -0.42 -20.92 -6.87
C ILE A 55 -0.26 -20.70 -8.37
N VAL A 56 -0.36 -19.44 -8.80
CA VAL A 56 -0.18 -19.04 -10.19
C VAL A 56 0.77 -17.85 -10.29
N GLU A 57 1.63 -17.88 -11.30
CA GLU A 57 2.53 -16.77 -11.60
C GLU A 57 1.74 -15.60 -12.19
N VAL A 58 1.87 -14.43 -11.56
CA VAL A 58 1.19 -13.19 -11.97
C VAL A 58 2.20 -12.10 -12.20
N THR A 59 1.96 -11.27 -13.22
CA THR A 59 2.80 -10.13 -13.51
C THR A 59 1.95 -8.86 -13.63
N TRP A 60 2.51 -7.75 -13.16
CA TRP A 60 1.93 -6.45 -13.35
C TRP A 60 1.84 -6.11 -14.84
N LYS A 61 0.63 -5.77 -15.30
CA LYS A 61 0.44 -5.14 -16.61
C LYS A 61 0.16 -3.67 -16.32
N PRO A 62 1.05 -2.74 -16.72
CA PRO A 62 0.75 -1.33 -16.60
C PRO A 62 -0.44 -1.03 -17.51
N THR A 63 -1.55 -0.60 -16.92
CA THR A 63 -2.64 0.05 -17.64
C THR A 63 -2.65 1.50 -17.18
N SER A 64 -2.57 2.44 -18.12
CA SER A 64 -2.39 3.88 -17.89
C SER A 64 -3.53 4.58 -17.14
N ALA A 65 -4.55 3.86 -16.65
CA ALA A 65 -5.77 4.42 -16.07
C ALA A 65 -6.16 3.84 -14.70
N SER A 66 -5.37 2.95 -14.10
CA SER A 66 -5.69 2.36 -12.80
C SER A 66 -5.04 3.14 -11.66
N THR A 67 -5.85 3.72 -10.76
CA THR A 67 -5.41 4.19 -9.44
C THR A 67 -5.40 3.04 -8.44
N PHE A 68 -4.46 3.07 -7.50
CA PHE A 68 -4.30 2.07 -6.45
C PHE A 68 -4.46 2.72 -5.08
N LEU A 69 -5.12 2.02 -4.17
CA LEU A 69 -5.21 2.42 -2.77
C LEU A 69 -3.88 2.16 -2.08
N VAL A 70 -3.32 3.21 -1.50
CA VAL A 70 -2.11 3.19 -0.71
C VAL A 70 -2.43 3.72 0.68
N ALA A 71 -1.88 3.07 1.69
CA ALA A 71 -1.86 3.59 3.05
C ALA A 71 -0.42 3.84 3.49
N ILE A 72 -0.18 4.95 4.18
CA ILE A 72 1.10 5.26 4.80
C ILE A 72 0.89 5.53 6.30
N GLN A 73 1.91 5.24 7.10
CA GLN A 73 2.03 5.65 8.48
C GLN A 73 3.16 6.67 8.59
N VAL A 74 2.93 7.73 9.34
CA VAL A 74 3.88 8.80 9.63
C VAL A 74 4.04 8.87 11.14
N GLU A 75 5.28 8.81 11.60
CA GLU A 75 5.66 8.88 13.00
C GLU A 75 6.51 10.13 13.22
N ALA A 76 6.08 10.95 14.17
CA ALA A 76 6.63 12.27 14.37
C ALA A 76 6.56 12.69 15.84
N LEU A 77 7.47 13.57 16.26
CA LEU A 77 7.32 14.29 17.52
C LEU A 77 6.23 15.36 17.34
N ASP A 78 5.22 15.29 18.21
CA ASP A 78 4.08 16.20 18.14
C ASP A 78 4.52 17.64 18.39
N ARG A 79 4.06 18.53 17.51
CA ARG A 79 4.30 19.96 17.59
C ARG A 79 3.15 20.73 16.95
N HIS A 80 3.09 22.01 17.29
CA HIS A 80 2.16 22.92 16.67
C HIS A 80 2.28 22.86 15.13
N LYS A 81 1.12 22.74 14.47
CA LYS A 81 0.95 22.65 13.01
C LYS A 81 1.46 21.37 12.32
N LEU A 82 1.92 20.35 13.06
CA LEU A 82 2.43 19.11 12.45
C LEU A 82 1.42 18.50 11.44
N LEU A 83 0.16 18.30 11.84
CA LEU A 83 -0.86 17.73 10.95
C LEU A 83 -1.06 18.57 9.68
N ALA A 84 -1.09 19.90 9.83
CA ALA A 84 -1.26 20.81 8.69
C ALA A 84 -0.05 20.80 7.75
N ASP A 85 1.17 20.69 8.28
CA ASP A 85 2.38 20.60 7.47
C ASP A 85 2.41 19.28 6.68
N VAL A 86 2.06 18.15 7.32
CA VAL A 86 1.99 16.84 6.66
C VAL A 86 0.90 16.84 5.58
N THR A 87 -0.31 17.31 5.86
CA THR A 87 -1.39 17.33 4.86
C THR A 87 -1.10 18.29 3.70
N ARG A 88 -0.39 19.39 3.94
CA ARG A 88 0.11 20.28 2.87
C ARG A 88 1.06 19.53 1.94
N VAL A 89 2.06 18.83 2.47
CA VAL A 89 2.99 18.03 1.64
C VAL A 89 2.25 16.97 0.82
N LEU A 90 1.29 16.26 1.42
CA LEU A 90 0.46 15.28 0.70
C LEU A 90 -0.36 15.96 -0.44
N SER A 91 -0.84 17.18 -0.21
CA SER A 91 -1.59 17.94 -1.20
C SER A 91 -0.71 18.47 -2.33
N ASP A 92 0.51 18.94 -2.02
CA ASP A 92 1.49 19.43 -2.99
C ASP A 92 1.95 18.32 -3.95
N GLU A 93 2.02 17.08 -3.45
CA GLU A 93 2.27 15.86 -4.23
C GLU A 93 1.03 15.39 -5.03
N ARG A 94 -0.05 16.17 -5.03
CA ARG A 94 -1.32 15.94 -5.76
C ARG A 94 -1.99 14.61 -5.40
N VAL A 95 -1.88 14.22 -4.15
CA VAL A 95 -2.46 12.97 -3.66
C VAL A 95 -3.82 13.24 -3.04
N ASN A 96 -4.85 12.52 -3.47
CA ASN A 96 -6.20 12.67 -2.92
C ASN A 96 -6.36 11.83 -1.64
N ILE A 97 -6.34 12.49 -0.47
CA ILE A 97 -6.52 11.83 0.82
C ILE A 97 -7.96 11.34 0.95
N LEU A 98 -8.13 10.03 1.10
CA LEU A 98 -9.43 9.38 1.31
C LEU A 98 -9.77 9.24 2.79
N SER A 99 -8.78 8.95 3.62
CA SER A 99 -8.95 8.93 5.07
C SER A 99 -7.65 9.27 5.79
N ALA A 100 -7.79 9.83 6.99
CA ALA A 100 -6.70 10.08 7.90
C ALA A 100 -7.12 9.68 9.32
N THR A 101 -6.21 9.05 10.05
CA THR A 101 -6.34 8.80 11.49
C THR A 101 -5.09 9.32 12.17
N VAL A 102 -5.27 10.14 13.20
CA VAL A 102 -4.16 10.76 13.93
C VAL A 102 -4.35 10.47 15.40
N THR A 103 -3.34 9.90 16.02
CA THR A 103 -3.30 9.68 17.46
C THR A 103 -1.97 10.21 17.99
N THR A 104 -1.97 10.69 19.23
CA THR A 104 -0.75 11.10 19.92
C THR A 104 -0.57 10.20 21.13
N THR A 105 0.59 9.55 21.23
CA THR A 105 0.95 8.71 22.37
C THR A 105 1.27 9.57 23.59
N ARG A 106 1.40 8.94 24.76
CA ARG A 106 1.78 9.64 26.01
C ARG A 106 3.17 10.27 25.93
N ASP A 107 4.05 9.70 25.11
CA ASP A 107 5.42 10.18 24.89
C ASP A 107 5.50 11.29 23.82
N ARG A 108 4.36 11.89 23.48
CA ARG A 108 4.22 12.94 22.44
C ARG A 108 4.64 12.49 21.06
N VAL A 109 4.53 11.20 20.75
CA VAL A 109 4.69 10.70 19.39
C VAL A 109 3.33 10.77 18.70
N ALA A 110 3.24 11.58 17.66
CA ALA A 110 2.11 11.60 16.75
C ALA A 110 2.26 10.44 15.74
N VAL A 111 1.25 9.57 15.70
CA VAL A 111 1.12 8.49 14.73
C VAL A 111 -0.04 8.83 13.82
N SER A 112 0.29 9.15 12.56
CA SER A 112 -0.70 9.53 11.55
C SER A 112 -0.76 8.50 10.45
N ARG A 113 -1.94 7.91 10.23
CA ARG A 113 -2.19 6.99 9.12
C ARG A 113 -3.02 7.68 8.06
N PHE A 114 -2.53 7.74 6.84
CA PHE A 114 -3.24 8.31 5.69
C PHE A 114 -3.53 7.21 4.67
N SER A 115 -4.71 7.23 4.07
CA SER A 115 -5.02 6.44 2.89
C SER A 115 -5.39 7.33 1.71
N PHE A 116 -4.97 6.94 0.52
CA PHE A 116 -5.16 7.72 -0.70
C PHE A 116 -5.09 6.86 -1.96
N GLU A 117 -5.53 7.41 -3.08
CA GLU A 117 -5.38 6.82 -4.40
C GLU A 117 -4.15 7.38 -5.13
N MET A 118 -3.38 6.50 -5.78
CA MET A 118 -2.20 6.86 -6.55
C MET A 118 -2.18 6.10 -7.89
N ALA A 119 -1.95 6.82 -8.99
CA ALA A 119 -1.89 6.23 -10.34
C ALA A 119 -0.56 5.54 -10.64
N ASP A 120 0.56 6.08 -10.13
CA ASP A 120 1.89 5.52 -10.32
C ASP A 120 2.57 5.25 -8.96
N PRO A 121 2.66 3.98 -8.53
CA PRO A 121 3.37 3.61 -7.30
C PRO A 121 4.85 4.00 -7.28
N LYS A 122 5.48 4.25 -8.44
CA LYS A 122 6.86 4.75 -8.49
C LYS A 122 7.00 6.11 -7.80
N HIS A 123 5.91 6.89 -7.73
CA HIS A 123 5.90 8.18 -7.02
C HIS A 123 5.77 8.03 -5.50
N LEU A 124 5.44 6.85 -4.97
CA LEU A 124 5.32 6.63 -3.52
C LEU A 124 6.63 6.87 -2.79
N GLY A 125 7.76 6.45 -3.37
CA GLY A 125 9.08 6.71 -2.78
C GLY A 125 9.37 8.21 -2.65
N HIS A 126 9.00 9.00 -3.66
CA HIS A 126 9.13 10.45 -3.64
C HIS A 126 8.25 11.08 -2.57
N LEU A 127 6.97 10.68 -2.50
CA LEU A 127 6.02 11.13 -1.49
C LEU A 127 6.52 10.86 -0.07
N LEU A 128 6.97 9.63 0.21
CA LEU A 128 7.51 9.26 1.53
C LEU A 128 8.75 10.10 1.88
N ALA A 129 9.64 10.34 0.91
CA ALA A 129 10.80 11.20 1.10
C ALA A 129 10.41 12.66 1.36
N ALA A 130 9.38 13.19 0.71
CA ALA A 130 8.86 14.53 0.94
C ALA A 130 8.25 14.66 2.35
N VAL A 131 7.45 13.67 2.77
CA VAL A 131 6.85 13.64 4.12
C VAL A 131 7.93 13.58 5.21
N ARG A 132 8.98 12.78 5.03
CA ARG A 132 10.12 12.71 5.97
C ARG A 132 10.89 14.02 6.13
N LYS A 133 10.76 14.98 5.20
CA LYS A 133 11.38 16.31 5.32
C LYS A 133 10.58 17.28 6.19
N VAL A 134 9.35 16.93 6.56
CA VAL A 134 8.55 17.73 7.48
C VAL A 134 9.22 17.70 8.85
N ASP A 135 9.53 18.88 9.38
CA ASP A 135 10.16 19.00 10.70
C ASP A 135 9.34 18.26 11.78
N GLY A 136 10.01 17.46 12.59
CA GLY A 136 9.41 16.57 13.59
C GLY A 136 9.07 15.17 13.10
N VAL A 137 8.98 14.91 11.79
CA VAL A 137 8.80 13.55 11.24
C VAL A 137 10.12 12.80 11.31
N PHE A 138 10.14 11.66 11.98
CA PHE A 138 11.32 10.79 12.03
C PHE A 138 11.13 9.49 11.26
N ASP A 139 9.89 9.06 11.00
CA ASP A 139 9.63 7.99 10.05
C ASP A 139 8.34 8.19 9.26
N ALA A 140 8.33 7.66 8.03
CA ALA A 140 7.15 7.58 7.20
C ALA A 140 7.28 6.39 6.25
N TYR A 141 6.36 5.43 6.32
CA TYR A 141 6.43 4.21 5.55
C TYR A 141 5.05 3.79 5.05
N ARG A 142 5.05 3.01 3.97
CA ARG A 142 3.81 2.39 3.48
C ARG A 142 3.35 1.36 4.51
N VAL A 143 2.07 1.40 4.85
CA VAL A 143 1.49 0.30 5.62
C VAL A 143 1.08 -0.81 4.67
N THR A 144 1.70 -1.96 4.87
CA THR A 144 1.25 -3.22 4.32
C THR A 144 0.44 -3.89 5.42
N SER A 145 -0.86 -4.08 5.21
CA SER A 145 -1.64 -4.92 6.13
C SER A 145 -0.91 -6.27 6.24
N GLY A 146 -0.54 -6.69 7.45
CA GLY A 146 0.33 -7.86 7.65
C GLY A 146 1.44 -7.73 8.69
N ALA A 147 1.52 -6.60 9.41
CA ALA A 147 2.21 -6.49 10.69
C ALA A 147 1.23 -5.97 11.74
#